data_AF-A0A8H3YN20-F1
#
_entry.id   AF-A0A8H3YN20-F1
#
_cell.length_a   1.000
_cell.length_b   1.000
_cell.length_c   1.000
_cell.angle_alpha   90.00
_cell.angle_beta   90.00
_cell.angle_gamma   90.00
#
_symmetry.space_group_name_H-M   'P 1'
#
loop_
_entity.id
_entity.type
_entity.pdbx_description
1 polymer ?
#
loop_
_entity_poly.entity_id
_entity_poly.type
_entity_poly.pdbx_seq_one_letter_code
_entity_poly.pdbx_strand_id
1 'polypeptide(L)'
;MTIFSRLFTLFAALPTTKGPPPTSNHTYTLQHIYNSTNFFDKFEFLNLPDPATGLATYVNVSTAQDLGLAGITDGHIFLKADMPHNNPEGKRDSIWVQGREGFDAGTLFVIDMQSMPGNVCGAWSKL
;
A
#
# COMPACT_ATOMS: atom_id res chain seq x y z
N MET A 1 -77.16 -32.57 -22.52
CA MET A 1 -76.40 -31.31 -22.60
C MET A 1 -75.61 -31.16 -21.31
N THR A 2 -74.39 -31.70 -21.31
CA THR A 2 -73.59 -31.98 -20.11
C THR A 2 -72.65 -30.81 -19.83
N ILE A 3 -72.68 -30.33 -18.59
CA ILE A 3 -71.94 -29.17 -18.07
C ILE A 3 -70.48 -29.59 -17.80
N PHE A 4 -69.52 -28.92 -18.43
CA PHE A 4 -68.10 -29.05 -18.10
C PHE A 4 -67.69 -27.99 -17.06
N SER A 5 -67.43 -28.46 -15.84
CA SER A 5 -66.77 -27.73 -14.76
C SER A 5 -65.28 -27.56 -15.09
N ARG A 6 -64.78 -26.32 -15.11
CA ARG A 6 -63.33 -26.04 -15.16
C ARG A 6 -62.87 -25.56 -13.79
N LEU A 7 -62.17 -26.43 -13.09
CA LEU A 7 -61.41 -26.11 -11.89
C LEU A 7 -60.13 -25.36 -12.33
N PHE A 8 -60.10 -24.03 -12.13
CA PHE A 8 -58.89 -23.22 -12.28
C PHE A 8 -58.25 -23.07 -10.91
N THR A 9 -57.18 -23.82 -10.66
CA THR A 9 -56.38 -23.72 -9.43
C THR A 9 -55.54 -22.45 -9.51
N LEU A 10 -55.82 -21.46 -8.66
CA LEU A 10 -55.06 -20.22 -8.54
C LEU A 10 -53.82 -20.48 -7.67
N PHE A 11 -52.64 -20.64 -8.28
CA PHE A 11 -51.38 -20.61 -7.55
C PHE A 11 -50.94 -19.15 -7.39
N ALA A 12 -51.09 -18.59 -6.19
CA ALA A 12 -50.58 -17.25 -5.88
C ALA A 12 -49.06 -17.32 -5.71
N ALA A 13 -48.30 -16.77 -6.65
CA ALA A 13 -46.87 -16.54 -6.48
C ALA A 13 -46.67 -15.31 -5.58
N LEU A 14 -46.09 -15.52 -4.40
CA LEU A 14 -45.62 -14.43 -3.53
C LEU A 14 -44.45 -13.72 -4.22
N PRO A 15 -44.51 -12.39 -4.44
CA PRO A 15 -43.36 -11.64 -4.92
C PRO A 15 -42.31 -11.62 -3.80
N THR A 16 -41.18 -12.30 -3.99
CA THR A 16 -39.99 -12.11 -3.16
C THR A 16 -39.34 -10.80 -3.58
N THR A 17 -39.71 -9.70 -2.92
CA THR A 17 -38.97 -8.45 -3.06
C THR A 17 -37.61 -8.62 -2.39
N LYS A 18 -36.60 -9.02 -3.16
CA LYS A 18 -35.20 -8.94 -2.75
C LYS A 18 -34.91 -7.45 -2.56
N GLY A 19 -34.95 -7.00 -1.31
CA GLY A 19 -34.56 -5.64 -0.94
C GLY A 19 -33.13 -5.34 -1.43
N PRO A 20 -32.79 -4.07 -1.66
CA PRO A 20 -31.42 -3.69 -1.97
C PRO A 20 -30.47 -4.30 -0.92
N PRO A 21 -29.29 -4.82 -1.33
CA PRO A 21 -28.30 -5.28 -0.36
C PRO A 21 -28.01 -4.13 0.62
N PRO A 22 -27.87 -4.41 1.92
CA PRO A 22 -27.57 -3.37 2.90
C PRO A 22 -26.30 -2.64 2.47
N THR A 23 -26.42 -1.35 2.19
CA THR A 23 -25.27 -0.47 1.99
C THR A 23 -24.62 -0.26 3.35
N SER A 24 -23.54 -0.99 3.61
CA SER A 24 -22.69 -0.72 4.77
C SER A 24 -22.00 0.64 4.53
N ASN A 25 -22.47 1.67 5.24
CA ASN A 25 -21.79 2.96 5.27
C ASN A 25 -20.53 2.84 6.12
N HIS A 26 -19.44 2.36 5.51
CA HIS A 26 -18.12 2.37 6.13
C HIS A 26 -17.65 3.82 6.23
N THR A 27 -17.58 4.34 7.45
CA THR A 27 -17.01 5.66 7.73
C THR A 27 -15.58 5.49 8.17
N TYR A 28 -14.63 6.05 7.42
CA TYR A 28 -13.24 6.09 7.82
C TYR A 28 -12.98 7.35 8.65
N THR A 29 -12.23 7.18 9.74
CA THR A 29 -11.74 8.30 10.56
C THR A 29 -10.23 8.36 10.47
N LEU A 30 -9.69 9.57 10.47
CA LEU A 30 -8.25 9.77 10.42
C LEU A 30 -7.64 9.35 11.75
N GLN A 31 -6.79 8.32 11.70
CA GLN A 31 -6.09 7.81 12.88
C GLN A 31 -4.68 8.38 12.99
N HIS A 32 -3.92 8.37 11.88
CA HIS A 32 -2.52 8.79 11.86
C HIS A 32 -2.23 9.69 10.67
N ILE A 33 -1.36 10.67 10.89
CA ILE A 33 -0.75 11.49 9.84
C ILE A 33 0.75 11.31 9.92
N TYR A 34 1.34 10.83 8.83
CA TYR A 34 2.79 10.72 8.65
C TYR A 34 3.24 11.81 7.69
N ASN A 35 4.16 12.66 8.12
CA ASN A 35 4.70 13.76 7.33
C ASN A 35 6.19 13.97 7.65
N SER A 36 6.81 14.97 7.03
CA SER A 36 8.23 15.26 7.20
C SER A 36 8.66 15.51 8.64
N THR A 37 7.74 15.90 9.54
CA THR A 37 8.08 16.17 10.95
C THR A 37 8.20 14.91 11.81
N ASN A 38 7.61 13.78 11.40
CA ASN A 38 7.53 12.58 12.23
C ASN A 38 7.91 11.27 11.50
N PHE A 39 8.16 11.33 10.18
CA PHE A 39 8.42 10.15 9.36
C PHE A 39 9.61 9.32 9.89
N PHE A 40 10.74 9.96 10.17
CA PHE A 40 11.95 9.26 10.61
C PHE A 40 11.84 8.68 12.03
N ASP A 41 10.87 9.14 12.83
CA ASP A 41 10.59 8.55 14.15
C ASP A 41 9.65 7.34 14.04
N LYS A 42 8.70 7.41 13.11
CA LYS A 42 7.62 6.43 12.94
C LYS A 42 7.99 5.25 12.04
N PHE A 43 9.03 5.41 11.24
CA PHE A 43 9.54 4.37 10.36
C PHE A 43 10.96 3.94 10.76
N GLU A 44 11.28 2.69 10.47
CA GLU A 44 12.57 2.08 10.70
C GLU A 44 13.28 1.76 9.39
N PHE A 45 14.58 2.03 9.34
CA PHE A 45 15.44 1.71 8.21
C PHE A 45 16.14 0.39 8.51
N LEU A 46 15.72 -0.67 7.83
CA LEU A 46 16.21 -2.01 8.08
C LEU A 46 17.55 -2.24 7.39
N ASN A 47 18.56 -2.61 8.18
CA ASN A 47 19.83 -3.10 7.67
C ASN A 47 19.80 -4.63 7.63
N LEU A 48 19.19 -5.19 6.59
CA LEU A 48 18.99 -6.61 6.41
C LEU A 48 19.44 -7.05 5.01
N PRO A 49 19.88 -8.32 4.82
CA PRO A 49 20.02 -8.90 3.49
C PRO A 49 18.68 -8.88 2.76
N ASP A 50 18.70 -8.63 1.45
CA ASP A 50 17.48 -8.67 0.64
C ASP A 50 16.85 -10.07 0.66
N PRO A 51 15.59 -10.23 1.15
CA PRO A 51 14.91 -11.51 1.14
C PRO A 51 14.74 -12.13 -0.25
N ALA A 52 14.72 -11.30 -1.29
CA ALA A 52 14.65 -11.74 -2.68
C ALA A 52 16.04 -12.08 -3.28
N THR A 53 17.11 -12.02 -2.47
CA THR A 53 18.50 -12.21 -2.91
C THR A 53 18.92 -11.26 -4.05
N GLY A 54 18.36 -10.05 -4.07
CA GLY A 54 18.70 -9.03 -5.04
C GLY A 54 20.06 -8.38 -4.79
N LEU A 55 20.40 -7.45 -5.67
CA LEU A 55 21.67 -6.71 -5.66
C LEU A 55 21.58 -5.43 -4.81
N ALA A 56 20.61 -5.33 -3.89
CA ALA A 56 20.47 -4.18 -3.00
C ALA A 56 21.22 -4.40 -1.68
N THR A 57 21.91 -3.36 -1.22
CA THR A 57 22.47 -3.27 0.14
C THR A 57 21.62 -2.28 0.92
N TYR A 58 20.85 -2.75 1.90
CA TYR A 58 20.01 -1.86 2.70
C TYR A 58 20.81 -1.24 3.84
N VAL A 59 20.83 0.09 3.90
CA VAL A 59 21.58 0.84 4.91
C VAL A 59 20.67 1.41 6.00
N ASN A 60 21.24 1.69 7.17
CA ASN A 60 20.52 2.32 8.27
C ASN A 60 20.24 3.82 7.97
N VAL A 61 19.44 4.47 8.83
CA VAL A 61 19.01 5.86 8.61
C VAL A 61 20.18 6.85 8.60
N SER A 62 21.19 6.69 9.45
CA SER A 62 22.34 7.61 9.49
C SER A 62 23.14 7.53 8.20
N THR A 63 23.48 6.32 7.75
CA THR A 63 24.19 6.11 6.48
C THR A 63 23.34 6.57 5.29
N ALA A 64 22.03 6.33 5.31
CA ALA A 64 21.14 6.83 4.27
C ALA A 64 21.13 8.36 4.19
N GLN A 65 21.16 9.06 5.32
CA GLN A 65 21.22 10.53 5.36
C GLN A 65 22.58 11.05 4.90
N ASP A 66 23.68 10.43 5.35
CA ASP A 66 25.05 10.81 4.97
C ASP A 66 25.30 10.63 3.47
N LEU A 67 24.78 9.54 2.89
CA LEU A 67 24.82 9.27 1.44
C LEU A 67 23.75 10.05 0.65
N GLY A 68 22.90 10.82 1.34
CA GLY A 68 21.81 11.57 0.72
C GLY A 68 20.74 10.70 0.07
N LEU A 69 20.58 9.45 0.50
CA LEU A 69 19.56 8.48 0.07
C LEU A 69 18.19 8.73 0.72
N ALA A 70 18.19 9.31 1.92
CA ALA A 70 16.96 9.68 2.62
C ALA A 70 17.09 11.02 3.32
N GLY A 71 16.00 11.78 3.35
CA GLY A 71 15.97 13.08 4.04
C GLY A 71 14.71 13.87 3.74
N ILE A 72 14.78 15.16 4.05
CA ILE A 72 13.70 16.12 3.84
C ILE A 72 14.21 17.25 2.97
N THR A 73 13.49 17.54 1.89
CA THR A 73 13.76 18.67 1.00
C THR A 73 12.43 19.35 0.68
N ASP A 74 12.37 20.68 0.82
CA ASP A 74 11.17 21.48 0.56
C ASP A 74 9.90 21.00 1.31
N GLY A 75 10.08 20.43 2.50
CA GLY A 75 8.99 19.89 3.32
C GLY A 75 8.50 18.49 2.90
N HIS A 76 9.05 17.92 1.83
CA HIS A 76 8.77 16.58 1.35
C HIS A 76 9.85 15.60 1.80
N ILE A 77 9.43 14.37 2.10
CA ILE A 77 10.34 13.26 2.36
C ILE A 77 10.83 12.74 1.02
N PHE A 78 12.14 12.58 0.86
CA PHE A 78 12.71 11.88 -0.29
C PHE A 78 13.36 10.58 0.16
N LEU A 79 13.18 9.56 -0.67
CA LEU A 79 13.66 8.20 -0.49
C LEU A 79 14.19 7.74 -1.84
N LYS A 80 15.49 7.47 -1.93
CA LYS A 80 16.13 7.09 -3.20
C LYS A 80 17.21 6.02 -3.00
N ALA A 81 17.45 5.26 -4.06
CA ALA A 81 18.62 4.39 -4.13
C ALA A 81 19.85 5.19 -4.59
N ASP A 82 21.02 4.63 -4.35
CA ASP A 82 22.29 5.22 -4.73
C ASP A 82 22.44 5.25 -6.26
N MET A 83 22.89 6.39 -6.81
CA MET A 83 23.00 6.69 -8.25
C MET A 83 24.42 6.85 -8.85
N PRO A 84 25.55 6.91 -8.09
CA PRO A 84 26.89 7.04 -8.66
C PRO A 84 27.33 5.86 -9.54
N HIS A 85 28.33 6.20 -10.35
CA HIS A 85 28.92 5.40 -11.42
C HIS A 85 29.85 4.31 -10.88
N ASN A 86 29.68 3.10 -11.40
CA ASN A 86 30.50 1.91 -11.18
C ASN A 86 30.57 1.44 -9.72
N ASN A 87 29.65 0.54 -9.33
CA ASN A 87 29.92 -0.38 -8.23
C ASN A 87 30.60 -1.65 -8.79
N PRO A 88 31.91 -1.88 -8.53
CA PRO A 88 32.63 -3.08 -8.97
C PRO A 88 32.06 -4.38 -8.37
N GLU A 89 31.41 -4.29 -7.20
CA GLU A 89 30.82 -5.43 -6.49
C GLU A 89 29.44 -5.82 -7.02
N GLY A 90 28.86 -5.00 -7.92
CA GLY A 90 27.56 -5.25 -8.53
C GLY A 90 26.35 -5.05 -7.61
N LYS A 91 26.55 -4.59 -6.38
CA LYS A 91 25.45 -4.24 -5.46
C LYS A 91 25.09 -2.74 -5.56
N ARG A 92 24.03 -2.30 -4.90
CA ARG A 92 23.66 -0.88 -4.85
C ARG A 92 23.07 -0.55 -3.50
N ASP A 93 23.59 0.50 -2.88
CA ASP A 93 23.02 0.98 -1.62
C ASP A 93 21.60 1.49 -1.87
N SER A 94 20.69 1.01 -1.05
CA SER A 94 19.27 1.31 -1.12
C SER A 94 18.72 1.36 0.30
N ILE A 95 17.44 1.64 0.42
CA ILE A 95 16.76 1.74 1.70
C ILE A 95 15.58 0.78 1.73
N TRP A 96 15.39 0.16 2.90
CA TRP A 96 14.17 -0.56 3.21
C TRP A 96 13.55 0.09 4.42
N VAL A 97 12.34 0.61 4.24
CA VAL A 97 11.64 1.38 5.26
C VAL A 97 10.42 0.59 5.73
N GLN A 98 10.29 0.41 7.05
CA GLN A 98 9.16 -0.31 7.66
C GLN A 98 8.49 0.55 8.73
N GLY A 99 7.17 0.66 8.70
CA GLY A 99 6.42 1.34 9.76
C GLY A 99 6.54 0.60 11.08
N ARG A 100 6.70 1.34 12.19
CA ARG A 100 6.76 0.75 13.54
C ARG A 100 5.40 0.30 14.06
N GLU A 101 4.32 0.90 13.55
CA GLU A 101 2.95 0.62 13.96
C GLU A 101 2.34 -0.49 13.09
N GLY A 102 1.63 -1.41 13.75
CA GLY A 102 0.80 -2.43 13.09
C GLY A 102 -0.64 -1.94 12.93
N PHE A 103 -1.30 -2.38 11.87
CA PHE A 103 -2.68 -1.99 11.58
C PHE A 103 -3.55 -3.21 11.35
N ASP A 104 -4.78 -3.15 11.87
CA ASP A 104 -5.75 -4.24 11.71
C ASP A 104 -6.35 -4.27 10.31
N ALA A 105 -6.89 -5.43 9.95
CA ALA A 105 -7.62 -5.61 8.71
C ALA A 105 -8.82 -4.64 8.64
N GLY A 106 -8.98 -3.95 7.50
CA GLY A 106 -10.01 -2.92 7.31
C GLY A 106 -9.50 -1.49 7.49
N THR A 107 -8.22 -1.31 7.83
CA THR A 107 -7.58 0.02 7.85
C THR A 107 -7.34 0.53 6.42
N LEU A 108 -7.59 1.82 6.20
CA LEU A 108 -7.33 2.50 4.93
C LEU A 108 -6.01 3.27 4.99
N PHE A 109 -5.14 3.03 4.02
CA PHE A 109 -3.92 3.82 3.80
C PHE A 109 -4.10 4.75 2.61
N VAL A 110 -3.77 6.02 2.81
CA VAL A 110 -3.70 7.01 1.74
C VAL A 110 -2.29 7.56 1.75
N ILE A 111 -1.64 7.49 0.59
CA ILE A 111 -0.27 7.97 0.43
C ILE A 111 -0.29 8.95 -0.74
N ASP A 112 0.18 10.15 -0.47
CA ASP A 112 0.41 11.17 -1.49
C ASP A 112 1.91 11.20 -1.79
N MET A 113 2.27 10.95 -3.06
CA MET A 113 3.65 10.92 -3.51
C MET A 113 3.79 11.73 -4.79
N GLN A 114 4.72 12.69 -4.77
CA GLN A 114 5.03 13.50 -5.94
C GLN A 114 5.78 12.70 -7.01
N SER A 115 6.59 11.72 -6.62
CA SER A 115 7.36 10.88 -7.53
C SER A 115 7.55 9.49 -6.95
N MET A 116 7.64 8.51 -7.83
CA MET A 116 8.01 7.13 -7.52
C MET A 116 9.24 6.76 -8.36
N PRO A 117 10.00 5.71 -7.99
CA PRO A 117 11.09 5.22 -8.82
C PRO A 117 10.64 4.96 -10.26
N GLY A 118 11.41 5.45 -11.21
CA GLY A 118 11.10 5.29 -12.64
C GLY A 118 11.20 3.84 -13.10
N ASN A 119 10.63 3.57 -14.27
CA ASN A 119 10.80 2.28 -14.94
C ASN A 119 12.19 2.19 -15.56
N VAL A 120 13.15 1.69 -14.79
CA VAL A 120 14.55 1.50 -15.23
C VAL A 120 14.96 0.04 -15.09
N CYS A 121 15.82 -0.43 -15.99
CA CYS A 121 16.28 -1.82 -15.98
C CYS A 121 16.95 -2.16 -14.64
N GLY A 122 16.55 -3.29 -14.05
CA GLY A 122 17.08 -3.77 -12.77
C GLY A 122 16.47 -3.08 -11.53
N ALA A 123 15.61 -2.07 -11.69
CA ALA A 123 14.86 -1.54 -10.56
C ALA A 123 13.70 -2.46 -10.20
N TRP A 124 13.61 -2.77 -8.90
CA TRP A 124 12.45 -3.40 -8.31
C TRP A 124 12.01 -2.56 -7.11
N SER A 125 10.97 -1.76 -7.32
CA SER A 125 10.37 -0.93 -6.28
C SER A 125 9.10 -1.58 -5.76
N LYS A 126 8.86 -1.45 -4.45
CA LYS A 126 7.65 -1.93 -3.78
C LYS A 126 7.26 -0.97 -2.67
N LEU A 127 5.97 -0.92 -2.40
CA LEU A 127 5.35 -0.24 -1.27
C LEU A 127 4.59 -1.27 -0.43
#